data_AF-A0A9P8VA64-F1
#
_entry.id   AF-A0A9P8VA64-F1
#
_cell.length_a   1.000
_cell.length_b   1.000
_cell.length_c   1.000
_cell.angle_alpha   90.00
_cell.angle_beta   90.00
_cell.angle_gamma   90.00
#
_symmetry.space_group_name_H-M   'P 1'
#
loop_
_entity.id
_entity.type
_entity.pdbx_description
1 polymer ?
#
loop_
_entity_poly.entity_id
_entity_poly.type
_entity_poly.pdbx_seq_one_letter_code
_entity_poly.pdbx_strand_id
1 'polypeptide(L)'
;MRARRPNFYSLKRPKIRQSWNKYNLYNLANYKPRPSRFGRSFYQQKWSAKAATRGYHGPHIRERDWARMFDRRLQGTVELDPRYLAAHDGAEQSAGRGSGKQTNPNARYPPPSASAFARHERNRMEPGNWEVRGNARQQTELLAEPVKEMTPYMQMTFAPMERRLDVAIFRAMFASSTLQARHFCVHGAVTVNGKKMKFPAYQLNPGDMFQVDVERVLFATGKPKNPRETARIAKQLEEQEERAAAREAESAALRAAKQNELAAKLGAPAVADPSSETAAAETEAAAPSEDVAAATESALGEDGEPMTEEEQQAAHKRELKRLVLNAKDILKDKDNMNARQKQRLRLFLAEAKRNISLVNGRTTDEDGVAVDASLSRQAVMSHLGNILKGMSLDGSGKPEVTAEAAAEEGAAEEEGTESSKKLSIAEQHAALSPAEQKALAQLLREDAENPYDETKPYLTPWEPRDFMAPFAFIPRYLEVNHNICAAVYLRHPVARRGQTEVPTPFGYDQYQLAHNWYLRRR
;
A
#
# COMPACT_ATOMS: atom_id res chain seq x y z
N MET A 1 -25.62 -14.57 -1.83
CA MET A 1 -25.61 -15.45 -3.03
C MET A 1 -24.17 -15.82 -3.40
N ARG A 2 -23.78 -17.09 -3.25
CA ARG A 2 -22.52 -17.63 -3.81
C ARG A 2 -22.66 -17.84 -5.32
N ALA A 3 -22.83 -16.76 -6.07
CA ALA A 3 -22.67 -16.82 -7.53
C ALA A 3 -21.18 -17.06 -7.84
N ARG A 4 -20.88 -17.85 -8.89
CA ARG A 4 -19.51 -17.94 -9.44
C ARG A 4 -18.95 -16.52 -9.61
N ARG A 5 -17.83 -16.22 -8.97
CA ARG A 5 -17.18 -14.90 -9.09
C ARG A 5 -16.94 -14.63 -10.58
N PRO A 6 -17.43 -13.52 -11.15
CA PRO A 6 -17.23 -13.24 -12.56
C PRO A 6 -15.73 -13.14 -12.85
N ASN A 7 -15.25 -13.84 -13.88
CA ASN A 7 -13.86 -13.69 -14.32
C ASN A 7 -13.70 -12.36 -15.08
N PHE A 8 -13.49 -11.27 -14.33
CA PHE A 8 -13.42 -9.91 -14.87
C PHE A 8 -12.22 -9.68 -15.80
N TYR A 9 -11.08 -10.29 -15.48
CA TYR A 9 -9.78 -10.11 -16.14
C TYR A 9 -9.30 -11.40 -16.82
N SER A 10 -10.19 -12.05 -17.57
CA SER A 10 -9.86 -13.27 -18.31
C SER A 10 -8.84 -12.99 -19.41
N LEU A 11 -7.75 -13.76 -19.46
CA LEU A 11 -6.73 -13.69 -20.52
C LEU A 11 -7.17 -14.44 -21.80
N LYS A 12 -8.00 -15.48 -21.66
CA LYS A 12 -8.50 -16.28 -22.80
C LYS A 12 -9.50 -15.50 -23.65
N ARG A 13 -10.32 -14.67 -23.02
CA ARG A 13 -11.31 -13.78 -23.67
C ARG A 13 -11.10 -12.36 -23.14
N PRO A 14 -10.05 -11.67 -23.62
CA PRO A 14 -9.66 -10.39 -23.06
C PRO A 14 -10.78 -9.36 -23.26
N LYS A 15 -11.14 -8.72 -22.15
CA LYS A 15 -12.01 -7.54 -22.14
C LYS A 15 -11.30 -6.45 -21.36
N ILE A 16 -11.08 -5.32 -21.99
CA ILE A 16 -10.49 -4.15 -21.34
C ILE A 16 -11.51 -3.55 -20.39
N ARG A 17 -11.08 -3.21 -19.17
CA ARG A 17 -11.91 -2.65 -18.10
C ARG A 17 -11.39 -1.27 -17.68
N GLN A 18 -12.23 -0.51 -16.98
CA GLN A 18 -11.84 0.71 -16.27
C GLN A 18 -11.21 0.34 -14.91
N SER A 19 -9.98 -0.15 -14.94
CA SER A 19 -9.20 -0.46 -13.73
C SER A 19 -7.70 -0.53 -13.96
N TRP A 20 -6.92 -0.31 -12.90
CA TRP A 20 -5.44 -0.34 -12.94
C TRP A 20 -4.85 -1.73 -12.60
N ASN A 21 -5.58 -2.80 -12.91
CA ASN A 21 -5.12 -4.15 -12.63
C ASN A 21 -4.03 -4.56 -13.63
N LYS A 22 -2.95 -5.23 -13.16
CA LYS A 22 -1.90 -5.82 -14.00
C LYS A 22 -2.43 -6.68 -15.14
N TYR A 23 -3.46 -7.49 -14.90
CA TYR A 23 -4.07 -8.31 -15.96
C TYR A 23 -4.85 -7.47 -16.98
N ASN A 24 -5.43 -6.35 -16.53
CA ASN A 24 -6.09 -5.41 -17.44
C ASN A 24 -5.07 -4.66 -18.29
N LEU A 25 -3.94 -4.26 -17.69
CA LEU A 25 -2.82 -3.66 -18.42
C LEU A 25 -2.29 -4.62 -19.49
N TYR A 26 -2.06 -5.88 -19.14
CA TYR A 26 -1.67 -6.90 -20.11
C TYR A 26 -2.67 -7.04 -21.26
N ASN A 27 -3.97 -7.07 -20.94
CA ASN A 27 -5.03 -7.15 -21.95
C ASN A 27 -5.09 -5.90 -22.84
N LEU A 28 -4.82 -4.71 -22.27
CA LEU A 28 -4.79 -3.45 -22.99
C LEU A 28 -3.58 -3.39 -23.93
N ALA A 29 -2.38 -3.71 -23.44
CA ALA A 29 -1.15 -3.71 -24.21
C ALA A 29 -1.20 -4.70 -25.39
N ASN A 30 -1.83 -5.86 -25.20
CA ASN A 30 -2.00 -6.87 -26.24
C ASN A 30 -3.29 -6.72 -27.05
N TYR A 31 -4.05 -5.65 -26.82
CA TYR A 31 -5.33 -5.45 -27.50
C TYR A 31 -5.10 -5.13 -28.97
N LYS A 32 -5.37 -6.11 -29.84
CA LYS A 32 -5.42 -5.91 -31.29
C LYS A 32 -6.89 -5.80 -31.71
N PRO A 33 -7.36 -4.63 -32.18
CA PRO A 33 -8.72 -4.52 -32.71
C PRO A 33 -8.83 -5.49 -33.87
N ARG A 34 -9.73 -6.48 -33.79
CA ARG A 34 -9.95 -7.42 -34.91
C ARG A 34 -10.58 -6.62 -36.06
N PRO A 35 -9.85 -6.31 -37.14
CA PRO A 35 -10.33 -5.41 -38.18
C PRO A 35 -11.20 -6.12 -39.19
N SER A 36 -11.49 -7.43 -39.01
CA SER A 36 -12.17 -8.25 -40.00
C SER A 36 -13.65 -7.86 -40.14
N ARG A 37 -13.88 -6.79 -40.90
CA ARG A 37 -15.15 -6.48 -41.57
C ARG A 37 -15.48 -7.59 -42.56
N PHE A 38 -14.44 -8.18 -43.16
CA PHE A 38 -14.52 -9.31 -44.09
C PHE A 38 -14.82 -10.61 -43.32
N GLY A 39 -15.78 -11.39 -43.82
CA GLY A 39 -16.18 -12.67 -43.22
C GLY A 39 -17.10 -12.58 -42.00
N ARG A 40 -17.61 -11.39 -41.64
CA ARG A 40 -18.61 -11.23 -40.56
C ARG A 40 -19.82 -10.46 -41.04
N SER A 41 -21.01 -10.92 -40.67
CA SER A 41 -22.23 -10.17 -40.93
C SER A 41 -22.26 -8.85 -40.15
N PHE A 42 -23.04 -7.87 -40.63
CA PHE A 42 -23.16 -6.59 -39.95
C PHE A 42 -23.63 -6.73 -38.49
N TYR A 43 -24.52 -7.69 -38.20
CA TYR A 43 -24.93 -8.02 -36.85
C TYR A 43 -23.76 -8.53 -35.98
N GLN A 44 -22.94 -9.45 -36.50
CA GLN A 44 -21.77 -9.97 -35.79
C GLN A 44 -20.74 -8.88 -35.50
N GLN A 45 -20.56 -7.93 -36.43
CA GLN A 45 -19.69 -6.77 -36.26
C GLN A 45 -20.20 -5.87 -35.11
N LYS A 46 -21.47 -5.47 -35.15
CA LYS A 46 -22.10 -4.66 -34.10
C LYS A 46 -22.08 -5.36 -32.74
N TRP A 47 -22.37 -6.66 -32.69
CA TRP A 47 -22.33 -7.44 -31.44
C TRP A 47 -20.92 -7.48 -30.84
N SER A 48 -19.90 -7.70 -31.67
CA SER A 48 -18.50 -7.68 -31.24
C SER A 48 -18.10 -6.31 -30.70
N ALA A 49 -18.49 -5.24 -31.39
CA ALA A 49 -18.22 -3.86 -30.98
C ALA A 49 -18.92 -3.50 -29.65
N LYS A 50 -20.20 -3.84 -29.52
CA LYS A 50 -20.96 -3.73 -28.27
C LYS A 50 -20.28 -4.45 -27.12
N ALA A 51 -19.89 -5.71 -27.32
CA ALA A 51 -19.28 -6.54 -26.29
C ALA A 51 -17.92 -6.00 -25.81
N ALA A 52 -17.13 -5.42 -26.72
CA ALA A 52 -15.85 -4.80 -26.41
C ALA A 52 -16.04 -3.47 -25.67
N THR A 53 -16.83 -2.55 -26.25
CA THR A 53 -17.04 -1.20 -25.71
C THR A 53 -17.73 -1.20 -24.34
N ARG A 54 -18.80 -1.99 -24.15
CA ARG A 54 -19.44 -2.23 -22.83
C ARG A 54 -18.54 -2.96 -21.85
N GLY A 55 -17.49 -3.63 -22.36
CA GLY A 55 -16.46 -4.22 -21.52
C GLY A 55 -15.77 -3.16 -20.66
N TYR A 56 -15.47 -2.02 -21.27
CA TYR A 56 -14.78 -0.90 -20.65
C TYR A 56 -15.76 0.08 -20.01
N HIS A 57 -16.75 0.55 -20.78
CA HIS A 57 -17.71 1.56 -20.34
C HIS A 57 -18.81 0.92 -19.52
N GLY A 58 -18.85 1.19 -18.22
CA GLY A 58 -19.93 0.81 -17.33
C GLY A 58 -20.24 -0.70 -17.25
N PRO A 59 -19.27 -1.59 -17.04
CA PRO A 59 -19.51 -3.05 -16.96
C PRO A 59 -20.41 -3.45 -15.79
N HIS A 60 -20.52 -2.59 -14.76
CA HIS A 60 -21.39 -2.74 -13.60
C HIS A 60 -22.84 -2.33 -13.84
N ILE A 61 -23.13 -1.65 -14.95
CA ILE A 61 -24.46 -1.15 -15.31
C ILE A 61 -25.17 -2.23 -16.12
N ARG A 62 -26.44 -2.49 -15.80
CA ARG A 62 -27.25 -3.46 -16.55
C ARG A 62 -27.54 -2.92 -17.95
N GLU A 63 -27.64 -3.82 -18.92
CA GLU A 63 -27.82 -3.44 -20.32
C GLU A 63 -29.12 -2.65 -20.56
N ARG A 64 -30.19 -3.00 -19.84
CA ARG A 64 -31.47 -2.29 -19.88
C ARG A 64 -31.34 -0.84 -19.41
N ASP A 65 -30.56 -0.61 -18.37
CA ASP A 65 -30.38 0.72 -17.78
C ASP A 65 -29.48 1.56 -18.68
N TRP A 66 -28.42 0.96 -19.23
CA TRP A 66 -27.59 1.60 -20.26
C TRP A 66 -28.41 1.99 -21.49
N ALA A 67 -29.27 1.11 -22.01
CA ALA A 67 -30.08 1.40 -23.18
C ALA A 67 -31.06 2.58 -22.99
N ARG A 68 -31.41 2.92 -21.74
CA ARG A 68 -32.21 4.11 -21.40
C ARG A 68 -31.35 5.38 -21.25
N MET A 69 -30.10 5.23 -20.82
CA MET A 69 -29.14 6.33 -20.67
C MET A 69 -28.45 6.70 -21.99
N PHE A 70 -28.42 5.79 -22.97
CA PHE A 70 -27.86 6.04 -24.28
C PHE A 70 -28.55 7.23 -24.94
N ASP A 71 -27.75 8.22 -25.33
CA ASP A 71 -28.21 9.40 -26.05
C ASP A 71 -27.76 9.32 -27.53
N ARG A 72 -28.70 9.66 -28.42
CA ARG A 72 -28.46 9.78 -29.86
C ARG A 72 -27.79 11.11 -30.19
N ARG A 73 -27.95 12.13 -29.34
CA ARG A 73 -27.36 13.46 -29.50
C ARG A 73 -25.92 13.42 -29.01
N LEU A 74 -24.99 13.56 -29.95
CA LEU A 74 -23.55 13.61 -29.66
C LEU A 74 -23.10 15.07 -29.64
N GLN A 75 -22.53 15.53 -28.52
CA GLN A 75 -22.09 16.92 -28.37
C GLN A 75 -20.72 17.14 -29.02
N GLY A 76 -20.63 18.17 -29.85
CA GLY A 76 -19.38 18.64 -30.46
C GLY A 76 -19.20 20.13 -30.25
N THR A 77 -17.96 20.59 -30.32
CA THR A 77 -17.56 22.00 -30.18
C THR A 77 -16.58 22.37 -31.28
N VAL A 78 -16.71 23.60 -31.79
CA VAL A 78 -15.83 24.16 -32.81
C VAL A 78 -15.11 25.35 -32.19
N GLU A 79 -13.79 25.42 -32.39
CA GLU A 79 -12.99 26.56 -31.95
C GLU A 79 -13.00 27.63 -33.04
N LEU A 80 -13.36 28.86 -32.66
CA LEU A 80 -13.32 30.05 -33.50
C LEU A 80 -12.44 31.07 -32.80
N ASP A 81 -11.27 31.37 -33.38
CA ASP A 81 -10.32 32.31 -32.80
C ASP A 81 -10.84 33.76 -32.97
N PRO A 82 -10.89 34.58 -31.90
CA PRO A 82 -11.26 35.99 -31.99
C PRO A 82 -10.46 36.79 -33.03
N ARG A 83 -9.21 36.40 -33.34
CA ARG A 83 -8.40 37.07 -34.37
C ARG A 83 -9.01 36.96 -35.76
N TYR A 84 -9.54 35.78 -36.09
CA TYR A 84 -10.21 35.57 -37.36
C TYR A 84 -11.51 36.38 -37.42
N LEU A 85 -12.30 36.36 -36.35
CA LEU A 85 -13.57 37.11 -36.25
C LEU A 85 -13.37 38.63 -36.31
N ALA A 86 -12.22 39.14 -35.86
CA ALA A 86 -11.90 40.55 -35.94
C ALA A 86 -11.40 40.97 -37.35
N ALA A 87 -10.68 40.08 -38.04
CA ALA A 87 -10.13 40.35 -39.36
C ALA A 87 -11.13 40.08 -40.50
N HIS A 88 -12.06 39.15 -40.29
CA HIS A 88 -12.99 38.64 -41.30
C HIS A 88 -14.40 38.52 -40.74
N ASP A 89 -15.39 38.91 -41.54
CA ASP A 89 -16.82 38.80 -41.24
C ASP A 89 -17.44 37.49 -41.76
N GLY A 90 -16.66 36.67 -42.47
CA GLY A 90 -17.06 35.39 -43.05
C GLY A 90 -17.51 35.47 -44.51
N ALA A 91 -17.58 36.67 -45.12
CA ALA A 91 -17.97 36.83 -46.52
C ALA A 91 -16.98 36.16 -47.49
N GLU A 92 -15.70 36.03 -47.11
CA GLU A 92 -14.68 35.37 -47.91
C GLU A 92 -14.93 33.86 -48.07
N GLN A 93 -15.64 33.24 -47.12
CA GLN A 93 -16.02 31.82 -47.19
C GLN A 93 -17.12 31.56 -48.22
N SER A 94 -17.94 32.56 -48.57
CA SER A 94 -19.00 32.44 -49.58
C SER A 94 -18.60 32.99 -50.95
N ALA A 95 -17.37 33.51 -51.08
CA ALA A 95 -16.85 34.04 -52.34
C ALA A 95 -16.95 33.02 -53.50
N GLY A 96 -17.04 33.51 -54.73
CA GLY A 96 -17.21 32.67 -55.92
C GLY A 96 -18.68 32.29 -56.13
N ARG A 97 -19.02 31.00 -55.94
CA ARG A 97 -20.37 30.46 -56.16
C ARG A 97 -21.06 30.00 -54.87
N GLY A 98 -20.65 30.53 -53.71
CA GLY A 98 -21.20 30.17 -52.40
C GLY A 98 -20.44 29.07 -51.64
N SER A 99 -19.61 28.26 -52.32
CA SER A 99 -18.77 27.23 -51.68
C SER A 99 -17.37 27.71 -51.31
N GLY A 100 -17.12 29.02 -51.41
CA GLY A 100 -15.79 29.61 -51.32
C GLY A 100 -15.06 29.64 -52.66
N LYS A 101 -14.02 30.49 -52.73
CA LYS A 101 -13.17 30.63 -53.91
C LYS A 101 -12.43 29.32 -54.16
N GLN A 102 -12.52 28.77 -55.37
CA GLN A 102 -11.76 27.57 -55.73
C GLN A 102 -10.25 27.88 -55.69
N THR A 103 -9.52 27.15 -54.86
CA THR A 103 -8.07 27.29 -54.73
C THR A 103 -7.37 25.98 -55.03
N ASN A 104 -6.20 26.07 -55.67
CA ASN A 104 -5.32 24.91 -55.82
C ASN A 104 -4.87 24.45 -54.42
N PRO A 105 -5.02 23.16 -54.04
CA PRO A 105 -4.58 22.67 -52.73
C PRO A 105 -3.08 22.88 -52.47
N ASN A 106 -2.26 22.98 -53.52
CA ASN A 106 -0.82 23.27 -53.41
C ASN A 106 -0.48 24.77 -53.53
N ALA A 107 -1.47 25.67 -53.37
CA ALA A 107 -1.23 27.10 -53.41
C ALA A 107 -0.33 27.55 -52.25
N ARG A 108 0.63 28.44 -52.55
CA ARG A 108 1.59 28.98 -51.55
C ARG A 108 0.90 29.76 -50.42
N TYR A 109 -0.29 30.30 -50.69
CA TYR A 109 -1.13 31.00 -49.72
C TYR A 109 -2.57 30.49 -49.84
N PRO A 110 -2.99 29.53 -49.01
CA PRO A 110 -4.38 29.10 -48.97
C PRO A 110 -5.28 30.25 -48.47
N PRO A 111 -6.59 30.22 -48.80
CA PRO A 111 -7.50 31.24 -48.31
C PRO A 111 -7.55 31.19 -46.78
N PRO A 112 -7.73 32.34 -46.10
CA PRO A 112 -7.84 32.37 -44.65
C PRO A 112 -9.02 31.49 -44.22
N SER A 113 -8.75 30.57 -43.31
CA SER A 113 -9.75 29.69 -42.71
C SER A 113 -9.69 29.86 -41.20
N ALA A 114 -10.84 29.86 -40.53
CA ALA A 114 -10.92 29.98 -39.08
C ALA A 114 -10.01 28.98 -38.35
N SER A 115 -9.84 27.77 -38.90
CA SER A 115 -8.95 26.75 -38.32
C SER A 115 -7.47 27.09 -38.41
N ALA A 116 -7.05 27.92 -39.37
CA ALA A 116 -5.65 28.36 -39.49
C ALA A 116 -5.24 29.30 -38.33
N PHE A 117 -6.20 30.02 -37.76
CA PHE A 117 -5.97 30.94 -36.65
C PHE A 117 -5.96 30.20 -35.30
N ALA A 118 -6.74 29.13 -35.17
CA ALA A 118 -6.96 28.41 -33.91
C ALA A 118 -5.64 27.96 -33.24
N ARG A 119 -5.42 28.43 -32.01
CA ARG A 119 -4.23 28.09 -31.22
C ARG A 119 -4.18 26.60 -30.89
N HIS A 120 -5.33 25.98 -30.59
CA HIS A 120 -5.38 24.55 -30.27
C HIS A 120 -5.02 23.68 -31.48
N GLU A 121 -5.48 24.06 -32.68
CA GLU A 121 -5.15 23.37 -33.94
C GLU A 121 -3.65 23.49 -34.24
N ARG A 122 -3.05 24.67 -34.04
CA ARG A 122 -1.59 24.85 -34.16
C ARG A 122 -0.82 23.95 -33.21
N ASN A 123 -1.15 23.95 -31.92
CA ASN A 123 -0.50 23.09 -30.93
C ASN A 123 -0.70 21.59 -31.20
N ARG A 124 -1.79 21.19 -31.89
CA ARG A 124 -2.02 19.81 -32.32
C ARG A 124 -1.18 19.43 -33.53
N MET A 125 -0.97 20.36 -34.46
CA MET A 125 -0.18 20.16 -35.67
C MET A 125 1.32 20.26 -35.42
N GLU A 126 1.75 20.93 -34.36
CA GLU A 126 3.15 20.90 -33.94
C GLU A 126 3.55 19.46 -33.58
N PRO A 127 4.52 18.86 -34.30
CA PRO A 127 4.98 17.53 -33.98
C PRO A 127 5.59 17.57 -32.58
N GLY A 128 4.88 16.99 -31.61
CA GLY A 128 5.41 16.84 -30.27
C GLY A 128 6.68 15.97 -30.32
N ASN A 129 7.65 16.25 -29.47
CA ASN A 129 8.93 15.54 -29.36
C ASN A 129 8.79 14.03 -29.02
N TRP A 130 7.57 13.51 -28.92
CA TRP A 130 7.21 12.11 -28.62
C TRP A 130 6.72 11.34 -29.85
N GLU A 131 6.51 11.97 -31.01
CA GLU A 131 6.31 11.25 -32.27
C GLU A 131 7.62 10.55 -32.63
N VAL A 132 7.78 9.36 -32.07
CA VAL A 132 8.73 8.35 -32.53
C VAL A 132 8.58 8.30 -34.04
N ARG A 133 9.66 8.61 -34.77
CA ARG A 133 9.82 8.34 -36.20
C ARG A 133 9.72 6.83 -36.42
N GLY A 134 8.53 6.28 -36.26
CA GLY A 134 8.19 4.97 -36.78
C GLY A 134 8.11 5.15 -38.29
N ASN A 135 8.79 4.28 -39.03
CA ASN A 135 8.60 4.12 -40.48
C ASN A 135 7.17 3.59 -40.74
N ALA A 136 6.16 4.39 -40.46
CA ALA A 136 4.81 4.16 -40.94
C ALA A 136 4.89 4.24 -42.47
N ARG A 137 4.28 3.27 -43.16
CA ARG A 137 4.21 3.33 -44.63
C ARG A 137 3.44 4.61 -44.99
N GLN A 138 3.95 5.41 -45.92
CA GLN A 138 3.31 6.67 -46.35
C GLN A 138 1.82 6.48 -46.71
N GLN A 139 1.45 5.31 -47.26
CA GLN A 139 0.06 4.95 -47.53
C GLN A 139 -0.83 4.82 -46.27
N THR A 140 -0.31 4.29 -45.15
CA THR A 140 -1.07 4.23 -43.89
C THR A 140 -1.24 5.60 -43.26
N GLU A 141 -0.32 6.52 -43.53
CA GLU A 141 -0.37 7.90 -43.04
C GLU A 141 -1.45 8.71 -43.77
N LEU A 142 -1.50 8.63 -45.11
CA LEU A 142 -2.54 9.27 -45.94
C LEU A 142 -3.97 8.78 -45.62
N LEU A 143 -4.14 7.51 -45.26
CA LEU A 143 -5.44 6.97 -44.83
C LEU A 143 -5.81 7.36 -43.39
N ALA A 144 -4.82 7.76 -42.57
CA ALA A 144 -5.02 8.17 -41.18
C ALA A 144 -5.26 9.68 -41.05
N GLU A 145 -4.73 10.50 -41.96
CA GLU A 145 -4.96 11.96 -42.05
C GLU A 145 -6.44 12.38 -41.97
N PRO A 146 -7.39 11.80 -42.74
CA PRO A 146 -8.81 12.20 -42.65
C PRO A 146 -9.42 11.90 -41.28
N VAL A 147 -8.88 10.96 -40.50
CA VAL A 147 -9.34 10.67 -39.13
C VAL A 147 -8.76 11.66 -38.12
N LYS A 148 -7.50 12.11 -38.31
CA LYS A 148 -6.85 13.10 -37.46
C LYS A 148 -7.52 14.48 -37.57
N GLU A 149 -8.04 14.83 -38.75
CA GLU A 149 -8.70 16.12 -38.96
C GLU A 149 -10.21 16.11 -38.75
N MET A 150 -10.84 14.95 -38.64
CA MET A 150 -12.27 14.83 -38.42
C MET A 150 -12.62 15.05 -36.94
N THR A 151 -13.82 15.60 -36.68
CA THR A 151 -14.39 15.59 -35.32
C THR A 151 -14.92 14.18 -34.99
N PRO A 152 -14.37 13.44 -34.01
CA PRO A 152 -14.70 12.03 -33.83
C PRO A 152 -16.00 11.83 -33.03
N TYR A 153 -17.14 12.22 -33.60
CA TYR A 153 -18.45 12.15 -32.91
C TYR A 153 -18.76 10.77 -32.32
N MET A 154 -18.51 9.68 -33.07
CA MET A 154 -18.89 8.34 -32.61
C MET A 154 -18.23 7.94 -31.29
N GLN A 155 -17.01 8.41 -30.99
CA GLN A 155 -16.34 8.15 -29.70
C GLN A 155 -17.11 8.73 -28.50
N MET A 156 -18.03 9.68 -28.73
CA MET A 156 -18.92 10.24 -27.72
C MET A 156 -20.09 9.34 -27.33
N THR A 157 -20.24 8.15 -27.91
CA THR A 157 -21.37 7.23 -27.64
C THR A 157 -21.57 6.94 -26.15
N PHE A 158 -20.49 6.88 -25.36
CA PHE A 158 -20.54 6.63 -23.92
C PHE A 158 -20.37 7.89 -23.06
N ALA A 159 -20.44 9.10 -23.64
CA ALA A 159 -20.36 10.36 -22.90
C ALA A 159 -21.36 10.48 -21.73
N PRO A 160 -22.61 9.97 -21.82
CA PRO A 160 -23.52 9.96 -20.68
C PRO A 160 -22.99 9.20 -19.45
N MET A 161 -22.02 8.29 -19.62
CA MET A 161 -21.40 7.57 -18.50
C MET A 161 -20.46 8.44 -17.69
N GLU A 162 -19.78 9.37 -18.33
CA GLU A 162 -18.83 10.28 -17.67
C GLU A 162 -19.54 11.30 -16.76
N ARG A 163 -20.87 11.45 -16.89
CA ARG A 163 -21.69 12.26 -15.95
C ARG A 163 -21.90 11.56 -14.60
N ARG A 164 -21.74 10.25 -14.51
CA ARG A 164 -22.02 9.52 -13.27
C ARG A 164 -20.91 9.78 -12.25
N LEU A 165 -21.30 9.96 -10.99
CA LEU A 165 -20.39 10.19 -9.87
C LEU A 165 -19.33 9.07 -9.74
N ASP A 166 -19.73 7.80 -9.88
CA ASP A 166 -18.79 6.67 -9.79
C ASP A 166 -17.74 6.67 -10.90
N VAL A 167 -18.09 7.11 -12.10
CA VAL A 167 -17.14 7.23 -13.22
C VAL A 167 -16.26 8.46 -13.03
N ALA A 168 -16.82 9.61 -12.66
CA ALA A 168 -16.06 10.84 -12.42
C ALA A 168 -14.96 10.67 -11.34
N ILE A 169 -15.26 9.97 -10.23
CA ILE A 169 -14.27 9.65 -9.20
C ILE A 169 -13.11 8.82 -9.75
N PHE A 170 -13.40 7.83 -10.59
CA PHE A 170 -12.37 7.02 -11.25
C PHE A 170 -11.52 7.86 -12.21
N ARG A 171 -12.14 8.78 -12.96
CA ARG A 171 -11.45 9.68 -13.89
C ARG A 171 -10.59 10.74 -13.19
N ALA A 172 -10.95 11.12 -11.97
CA ALA A 172 -10.16 12.01 -11.12
C ALA A 172 -8.97 11.30 -10.44
N MET A 173 -8.71 10.02 -10.75
CA MET A 173 -7.64 9.22 -10.14
C MET A 173 -7.79 9.01 -8.63
N PHE A 174 -9.00 9.15 -8.08
CA PHE A 174 -9.27 8.90 -6.65
C PHE A 174 -9.57 7.43 -6.33
N ALA A 175 -9.78 6.60 -7.35
CA ALA A 175 -10.04 5.17 -7.19
C ALA A 175 -9.33 4.35 -8.28
N SER A 176 -8.89 3.13 -7.94
CA SER A 176 -8.20 2.26 -8.90
C SER A 176 -9.12 1.63 -9.95
N SER A 177 -10.44 1.68 -9.74
CA SER A 177 -11.45 1.16 -10.66
C SER A 177 -12.81 1.80 -10.44
N THR A 178 -13.69 1.76 -11.44
CA THR A 178 -15.08 2.24 -11.30
C THR A 178 -15.92 1.45 -10.29
N LEU A 179 -15.61 0.17 -10.09
CA LEU A 179 -16.24 -0.64 -9.04
C LEU A 179 -15.82 -0.19 -7.64
N GLN A 180 -14.54 0.17 -7.46
CA GLN A 180 -14.05 0.71 -6.19
C GLN A 180 -14.60 2.11 -5.93
N ALA A 181 -14.66 2.98 -6.94
CA ALA A 181 -15.32 4.28 -6.85
C ALA A 181 -16.79 4.15 -6.44
N ARG A 182 -17.53 3.21 -7.05
CA ARG A 182 -18.90 2.89 -6.65
C ARG A 182 -18.98 2.47 -5.18
N HIS A 183 -18.04 1.66 -4.71
CA HIS A 183 -17.96 1.23 -3.32
C HIS A 183 -17.77 2.42 -2.38
N PHE A 184 -16.91 3.39 -2.74
CA PHE A 184 -16.72 4.62 -1.96
C PHE A 184 -18.01 5.43 -1.84
N CYS A 185 -18.78 5.58 -2.92
CA CYS A 185 -20.09 6.22 -2.84
C CYS A 185 -21.02 5.45 -1.90
N VAL A 186 -21.18 4.13 -2.07
CA VAL A 186 -22.14 3.32 -1.28
C VAL A 186 -21.83 3.37 0.23
N HIS A 187 -20.56 3.32 0.61
CA HIS A 187 -20.13 3.49 2.01
C HIS A 187 -20.17 4.93 2.49
N GLY A 188 -20.41 5.87 1.57
CA GLY A 188 -20.59 7.27 1.88
C GLY A 188 -19.29 7.96 2.27
N ALA A 189 -18.19 7.57 1.63
CA ALA A 189 -16.89 8.23 1.70
C ALA A 189 -16.77 9.41 0.71
N VAL A 190 -17.87 9.78 0.06
CA VAL A 190 -17.91 10.82 -0.99
C VAL A 190 -18.92 11.89 -0.59
N THR A 191 -18.53 13.14 -0.75
CA THR A 191 -19.39 14.32 -0.62
C THR A 191 -19.49 15.04 -1.96
N VAL A 192 -20.66 15.59 -2.28
CA VAL A 192 -20.89 16.46 -3.44
C VAL A 192 -21.46 17.77 -2.92
N ASN A 193 -20.80 18.89 -3.23
CA ASN A 193 -21.15 20.23 -2.73
C ASN A 193 -21.36 20.23 -1.20
N GLY A 194 -20.47 19.56 -0.45
CA GLY A 194 -20.54 19.42 1.01
C GLY A 194 -21.57 18.39 1.53
N LYS A 195 -22.42 17.81 0.69
CA LYS A 195 -23.42 16.81 1.09
C LYS A 195 -22.95 15.39 0.81
N LYS A 196 -23.04 14.52 1.81
CA LYS A 196 -22.67 13.09 1.68
C LYS A 196 -23.56 12.40 0.64
N MET A 197 -22.95 11.88 -0.43
CA MET A 197 -23.66 11.31 -1.57
C MET A 197 -23.44 9.80 -1.64
N LYS A 198 -24.46 9.03 -1.22
CA LYS A 198 -24.40 7.56 -1.21
C LYS A 198 -24.73 6.91 -2.56
N PHE A 199 -25.26 7.69 -3.49
CA PHE A 199 -25.79 7.18 -4.76
C PHE A 199 -24.74 7.27 -5.88
N PRO A 200 -24.13 6.16 -6.32
CA PRO A 200 -23.14 6.17 -7.39
C PRO A 200 -23.75 6.53 -8.77
N ALA A 201 -25.07 6.42 -8.91
CA ALA A 201 -25.81 6.79 -10.11
C ALA A 201 -26.15 8.28 -10.19
N TYR A 202 -25.74 9.09 -9.19
CA TYR A 202 -25.88 10.53 -9.25
C TYR A 202 -25.21 11.09 -10.50
N GLN A 203 -25.92 11.94 -11.25
CA GLN A 203 -25.41 12.60 -12.43
C GLN A 203 -24.93 13.99 -12.05
N LEU A 204 -23.64 14.23 -12.24
CA LEU A 204 -23.02 15.53 -11.99
C LEU A 204 -23.55 16.56 -12.99
N ASN A 205 -23.80 17.76 -12.47
CA ASN A 205 -24.06 18.95 -13.24
C ASN A 205 -22.77 19.76 -13.38
N PRO A 206 -22.61 20.53 -14.47
CA PRO A 206 -21.50 21.47 -14.61
C PRO A 206 -21.42 22.39 -13.39
N GLY A 207 -20.24 22.49 -12.77
CA GLY A 207 -19.98 23.23 -11.54
C GLY A 207 -20.02 22.41 -10.25
N ASP A 208 -20.52 21.16 -10.28
CA ASP A 208 -20.55 20.33 -9.08
C ASP A 208 -19.13 19.97 -8.63
N MET A 209 -18.85 20.17 -7.34
CA MET A 209 -17.63 19.75 -6.69
C MET A 209 -17.88 18.44 -5.94
N PHE A 210 -17.09 17.41 -6.20
CA PHE A 210 -17.10 16.17 -5.43
C PHE A 210 -15.76 15.95 -4.73
N GLN A 211 -15.82 15.50 -3.48
CA GLN A 211 -14.66 15.21 -2.65
C GLN A 211 -14.74 13.77 -2.12
N VAL A 212 -13.59 13.12 -2.08
CA VAL A 212 -13.44 11.76 -1.56
C VAL A 212 -12.59 11.82 -0.30
N ASP A 213 -12.93 10.97 0.67
CA ASP A 213 -12.12 10.76 1.86
C ASP A 213 -10.67 10.38 1.52
N VAL A 214 -9.71 11.11 2.11
CA VAL A 214 -8.29 11.04 1.75
C VAL A 214 -7.71 9.65 2.03
N GLU A 215 -8.07 9.04 3.16
CA GLU A 215 -7.59 7.70 3.52
C GLU A 215 -8.02 6.64 2.49
N ARG A 216 -9.24 6.79 1.95
CA ARG A 216 -9.77 5.88 0.92
C ARG A 216 -9.04 6.06 -0.40
N VAL A 217 -8.69 7.30 -0.76
CA VAL A 217 -7.90 7.59 -1.96
C VAL A 217 -6.51 6.98 -1.81
N LEU A 218 -5.80 7.26 -0.72
CA LEU A 218 -4.46 6.72 -0.45
C LEU A 218 -4.47 5.18 -0.47
N PHE A 219 -5.51 4.54 0.07
CA PHE A 219 -5.69 3.10 -0.03
C PHE A 219 -5.90 2.58 -1.46
N ALA A 220 -6.65 3.32 -2.30
CA ALA A 220 -6.91 2.90 -3.66
C ALA A 220 -5.69 3.04 -4.57
N THR A 221 -5.02 4.20 -4.47
CA THR A 221 -3.92 4.61 -5.33
C THR A 221 -2.58 4.07 -4.86
N GLY A 222 -2.45 3.75 -3.57
CA GLY A 222 -1.24 3.22 -2.97
C GLY A 222 -0.97 1.74 -3.29
N LYS A 223 0.25 1.31 -2.99
CA LYS A 223 0.62 -0.10 -3.00
C LYS A 223 -0.22 -0.90 -1.98
N PRO A 224 -0.67 -2.12 -2.36
CA PRO A 224 -1.44 -2.96 -1.45
C PRO A 224 -0.56 -3.41 -0.27
N LYS A 225 -1.13 -3.41 0.94
CA LYS A 225 -0.47 -3.93 2.14
C LYS A 225 -0.42 -5.46 2.09
N ASN A 226 0.71 -6.02 1.64
CA ASN A 226 0.93 -7.46 1.60
C ASN A 226 1.52 -7.94 2.94
N PRO A 227 0.97 -9.00 3.58
CA PRO A 227 1.48 -9.48 4.88
C PRO A 227 2.96 -9.86 4.89
N ARG A 228 3.48 -10.33 3.76
CA ARG A 228 4.91 -10.67 3.60
C ARG A 228 5.80 -9.44 3.55
N GLU A 229 5.36 -8.39 2.87
CA GLU A 229 6.13 -7.14 2.75
C GLU A 229 6.09 -6.38 4.07
N THR A 230 4.95 -6.35 4.77
CA THR A 230 4.87 -5.73 6.10
C THR A 230 5.77 -6.44 7.11
N ALA A 231 5.80 -7.78 7.12
CA ALA A 231 6.70 -8.53 8.01
C ALA A 231 8.18 -8.25 7.70
N ARG A 232 8.53 -8.08 6.41
CA ARG A 232 9.88 -7.71 6.00
C ARG A 232 10.25 -6.31 6.49
N ILE A 233 9.36 -5.34 6.32
CA ILE A 233 9.60 -3.95 6.75
C ILE A 233 9.69 -3.87 8.27
N ALA A 234 8.79 -4.53 9.00
CA ALA A 234 8.84 -4.62 10.45
C ALA A 234 10.19 -5.17 10.94
N LYS A 235 10.67 -6.26 10.34
CA LYS A 235 12.00 -6.81 10.65
C LYS A 235 13.13 -5.81 10.36
N GLN A 236 13.05 -5.10 9.25
CA GLN A 236 14.06 -4.08 8.89
C GLN A 236 14.06 -2.90 9.87
N LEU A 237 12.90 -2.52 10.39
CA LEU A 237 12.76 -1.46 11.39
C LEU A 237 13.32 -1.92 12.74
N GLU A 238 12.99 -3.14 13.18
CA GLU A 238 13.58 -3.73 14.40
C GLU A 238 15.12 -3.78 14.29
N GLU A 239 15.66 -4.26 13.17
CA GLU A 239 17.11 -4.28 12.91
C GLU A 239 17.72 -2.86 12.90
N GLN A 240 16.99 -1.84 12.43
CA GLN A 240 17.44 -0.45 12.45
C GLN A 240 17.41 0.15 13.86
N GLU A 241 16.37 -0.13 14.64
CA GLU A 241 16.25 0.30 16.04
C GLU A 241 17.35 -0.31 16.91
N GLU A 242 17.64 -1.61 16.76
CA GLU A 242 18.74 -2.28 17.44
C GLU A 242 20.10 -1.67 17.08
N ARG A 243 20.34 -1.39 15.79
CA ARG A 243 21.57 -0.74 15.32
C ARG A 243 21.69 0.70 15.83
N ALA A 244 20.58 1.44 15.89
CA ALA A 244 20.55 2.79 16.43
C ALA A 244 20.86 2.79 17.93
N ALA A 245 20.25 1.89 18.70
CA ALA A 245 20.51 1.73 20.13
C ALA A 245 21.96 1.31 20.41
N ALA A 246 22.53 0.38 19.64
CA ALA A 246 23.93 -0.01 19.75
C ALA A 246 24.89 1.15 19.47
N ARG A 247 24.61 1.97 18.44
CA ARG A 247 25.38 3.17 18.12
C ARG A 247 25.25 4.25 19.19
N GLU A 248 24.06 4.43 19.76
CA GLU A 248 23.85 5.38 20.85
C GLU A 248 24.64 4.96 22.09
N ALA A 249 24.60 3.67 22.46
CA ALA A 249 25.39 3.10 23.54
C ALA A 249 26.91 3.26 23.32
N GLU A 250 27.40 3.00 22.10
CA GLU A 250 28.80 3.24 21.70
C GLU A 250 29.16 4.74 21.86
N SER A 251 28.28 5.65 21.41
CA SER A 251 28.48 7.09 21.53
C SER A 251 28.45 7.58 22.99
N ALA A 252 27.58 7.00 23.82
CA ALA A 252 27.47 7.32 25.23
C ALA A 252 28.69 6.83 26.01
N ALA A 253 29.19 5.63 25.72
CA ALA A 253 30.43 5.10 26.27
C ALA A 253 31.64 5.97 25.89
N LEU A 254 31.74 6.40 24.62
CA LEU A 254 32.78 7.34 24.17
C LEU A 254 32.68 8.71 24.86
N ARG A 255 31.47 9.23 25.08
CA ARG A 255 31.26 10.48 25.84
C ARG A 255 31.69 10.33 27.29
N ALA A 256 31.32 9.23 27.95
CA ALA A 256 31.73 8.95 29.33
C ALA A 256 33.25 8.80 29.46
N ALA A 257 33.89 8.10 28.51
CA ALA A 257 35.35 7.96 28.47
C ALA A 257 36.05 9.32 28.29
N LYS A 258 35.57 10.17 27.37
CA LYS A 258 36.10 11.53 27.19
C LYS A 258 35.86 12.42 28.42
N GLN A 259 34.72 12.29 29.10
CA GLN A 259 34.47 13.01 30.35
C GLN A 259 35.43 12.58 31.46
N ASN A 260 35.69 11.27 31.60
CA ASN A 260 36.66 10.75 32.57
C ASN A 260 38.09 11.21 32.25
N GLU A 261 38.49 11.21 30.97
CA GLU A 261 39.79 11.71 30.54
C GLU A 261 39.94 13.22 30.77
N LEU A 262 38.88 14.00 30.53
CA LEU A 262 38.86 15.45 30.75
C LEU A 262 38.85 15.80 32.25
N ALA A 263 38.16 15.00 33.09
CA ALA A 263 38.23 15.09 34.55
C ALA A 263 39.64 14.78 35.08
N ALA A 264 40.31 13.77 34.51
CA ALA A 264 41.71 13.45 34.83
C ALA A 264 42.69 14.56 34.40
N LYS A 265 42.41 15.26 33.29
CA LYS A 265 43.24 16.39 32.80
C LYS A 265 42.98 17.72 33.53
N LEU A 266 41.80 17.93 34.11
CA LEU A 266 41.44 19.15 34.85
C LEU A 266 41.72 19.09 36.36
N GLY A 267 42.18 17.94 36.89
CA GLY A 267 42.66 17.84 38.28
C GLY A 267 41.60 18.14 39.35
N ALA A 268 40.40 17.59 39.22
CA ALA A 268 39.39 17.58 40.29
C ALA A 268 39.08 16.13 40.70
N PRO A 269 38.87 15.85 42.01
CA PRO A 269 38.86 14.49 42.52
C PRO A 269 37.65 13.70 42.02
N ALA A 270 37.87 12.41 41.84
CA ALA A 270 36.83 11.43 41.54
C ALA A 270 35.67 11.56 42.55
N VAL A 271 34.45 11.74 42.03
CA VAL A 271 33.24 11.66 42.85
C VAL A 271 33.09 10.20 43.28
N ALA A 272 33.27 9.98 44.58
CA ALA A 272 33.07 8.71 45.25
C ALA A 272 31.60 8.29 45.21
N ASP A 273 31.40 6.97 45.14
CA ASP A 273 30.15 6.27 45.43
C ASP A 273 29.48 6.83 46.70
N PRO A 274 28.18 7.17 46.67
CA PRO A 274 27.47 7.57 47.88
C PRO A 274 26.68 6.38 48.43
N SER A 275 27.33 5.50 49.18
CA SER A 275 26.61 4.63 50.12
C SER A 275 27.54 3.96 51.12
N SER A 276 28.01 4.72 52.10
CA SER A 276 28.32 4.17 53.42
C SER A 276 28.25 5.26 54.48
N GLU A 277 27.48 4.97 55.53
CA GLU A 277 27.45 5.61 56.85
C GLU A 277 26.52 6.82 57.02
N THR A 278 25.34 6.57 57.61
CA THR A 278 25.07 6.94 59.02
C THR A 278 23.81 6.21 59.51
N ALA A 279 23.93 5.50 60.64
CA ALA A 279 23.03 5.52 61.80
C ALA A 279 22.95 4.14 62.48
N ALA A 280 23.67 4.03 63.60
CA ALA A 280 23.34 3.10 64.67
C ALA A 280 22.28 3.74 65.57
N ALA A 281 21.21 3.00 65.89
CA ALA A 281 20.76 2.71 67.27
C ALA A 281 19.29 2.25 67.33
N GLU A 282 19.08 1.26 68.20
CA GLU A 282 17.85 0.83 68.89
C GLU A 282 16.92 -0.23 68.26
N THR A 283 17.08 -1.42 68.87
CA THR A 283 16.22 -2.59 69.09
C THR A 283 14.71 -2.41 69.00
N GLU A 284 14.04 -3.36 68.34
CA GLU A 284 12.94 -4.11 68.96
C GLU A 284 12.76 -5.49 68.32
N ALA A 285 12.49 -6.47 69.17
CA ALA A 285 12.44 -7.89 68.87
C ALA A 285 11.06 -8.33 68.35
N ALA A 286 11.05 -9.20 67.34
CA ALA A 286 9.94 -10.12 67.09
C ALA A 286 10.48 -11.33 66.29
N ALA A 287 10.51 -12.49 66.94
CA ALA A 287 10.68 -13.78 66.28
C ALA A 287 9.52 -14.03 65.29
N PRO A 288 9.73 -14.84 64.24
CA PRO A 288 9.25 -16.22 64.40
C PRO A 288 10.10 -17.30 63.69
N SER A 289 10.06 -18.48 64.33
CA SER A 289 9.98 -19.84 63.78
C SER A 289 10.95 -20.28 62.68
N GLU A 290 11.84 -21.16 63.10
CA GLU A 290 12.15 -22.45 62.46
C GLU A 290 11.12 -22.88 61.39
N ASP A 291 11.57 -23.02 60.14
CA ASP A 291 11.12 -24.03 59.16
C ASP A 291 11.71 -23.70 57.77
N VAL A 292 13.04 -23.76 57.62
CA VAL A 292 13.66 -23.86 56.28
C VAL A 292 14.89 -24.77 56.35
N ALA A 293 14.66 -26.01 56.73
CA ALA A 293 15.60 -27.11 56.55
C ALA A 293 14.86 -28.31 55.97
N ALA A 294 14.25 -28.14 54.81
CA ALA A 294 13.64 -29.25 54.05
C ALA A 294 13.47 -28.84 52.57
N ALA A 295 14.56 -28.78 51.82
CA ALA A 295 14.48 -28.61 50.37
C ALA A 295 15.62 -29.32 49.61
N THR A 296 16.00 -30.52 50.06
CA THR A 296 16.71 -31.52 49.25
C THR A 296 16.41 -32.94 49.76
N GLU A 297 15.16 -33.23 50.10
CA GLU A 297 14.71 -34.62 50.37
C GLU A 297 13.32 -34.82 49.80
N SER A 298 13.24 -35.39 48.59
CA SER A 298 12.03 -36.08 48.13
C SER A 298 12.40 -37.06 47.02
N ALA A 299 13.21 -38.06 47.39
CA ALA A 299 13.42 -39.28 46.60
C ALA A 299 13.31 -40.53 47.49
N LEU A 300 12.48 -40.47 48.53
CA LEU A 300 12.17 -41.58 49.44
C LEU A 300 10.65 -41.64 49.60
N GLY A 301 10.06 -42.80 49.33
CA GLY A 301 8.67 -43.09 49.66
C GLY A 301 8.48 -43.27 51.18
N GLU A 302 7.23 -43.36 51.63
CA GLU A 302 6.87 -43.57 53.04
C GLU A 302 7.51 -44.83 53.68
N ASP A 303 8.02 -45.76 52.86
CA ASP A 303 8.63 -47.03 53.28
C ASP A 303 10.14 -47.17 52.99
N GLY A 304 10.84 -46.10 52.58
CA GLY A 304 12.30 -46.11 52.40
C GLY A 304 12.85 -46.84 51.17
N GLU A 305 11.98 -47.28 50.24
CA GLU A 305 12.37 -47.77 48.90
C GLU A 305 12.34 -46.66 47.83
N PRO A 306 13.15 -46.78 46.74
CA PRO A 306 13.13 -45.81 45.64
C PRO A 306 11.76 -45.80 44.95
N MET A 307 11.08 -44.65 44.97
CA MET A 307 9.72 -44.50 44.43
C MET A 307 9.63 -44.96 42.98
N THR A 308 8.57 -45.72 42.67
CA THR A 308 8.26 -46.16 41.31
C THR A 308 7.96 -44.96 40.39
N GLU A 309 8.18 -45.10 39.08
CA GLU A 309 7.98 -44.01 38.10
C GLU A 309 6.55 -43.44 38.14
N GLU A 310 5.55 -44.24 38.51
CA GLU A 310 4.15 -43.81 38.65
C GLU A 310 3.91 -42.97 39.92
N GLU A 311 4.57 -43.29 41.03
CA GLU A 311 4.49 -42.53 42.28
C GLU A 311 5.20 -41.18 42.16
N GLN A 312 6.34 -41.14 41.46
CA GLN A 312 7.02 -39.89 41.12
C GLN A 312 6.12 -38.97 40.29
N GLN A 313 5.40 -39.53 39.30
CA GLN A 313 4.46 -38.76 38.48
C GLN A 313 3.27 -38.23 39.30
N ALA A 314 2.76 -39.00 40.25
CA ALA A 314 1.69 -38.57 41.14
C ALA A 314 2.14 -37.46 42.10
N ALA A 315 3.37 -37.56 42.64
CA ALA A 315 3.98 -36.54 43.49
C ALA A 315 4.19 -35.22 42.72
N HIS A 316 4.77 -35.28 41.52
CA HIS A 316 4.95 -34.10 40.66
C HIS A 316 3.62 -33.44 40.25
N LYS A 317 2.56 -34.23 40.02
CA LYS A 317 1.22 -33.71 39.75
C LYS A 317 0.63 -32.97 40.95
N ARG A 318 0.85 -33.46 42.16
CA ARG A 318 0.43 -32.79 43.40
C ARG A 318 1.16 -31.47 43.57
N GLU A 319 2.46 -31.45 43.30
CA GLU A 319 3.31 -30.27 43.34
C GLU A 319 2.90 -29.20 42.31
N LEU A 320 2.68 -29.58 41.05
CA LEU A 320 2.23 -28.66 39.99
C LEU A 320 0.86 -28.04 40.31
N LYS A 321 -0.06 -28.82 40.92
CA LYS A 321 -1.35 -28.27 41.38
C LYS A 321 -1.17 -27.24 42.48
N ARG A 322 -0.25 -27.48 43.44
CA ARG A 322 0.08 -26.53 44.51
C ARG A 322 0.68 -25.24 43.94
N LEU A 323 1.62 -25.34 43.00
CA LEU A 323 2.22 -24.17 42.34
C LEU A 323 1.20 -23.36 41.54
N VAL A 324 0.25 -24.01 40.87
CA VAL A 324 -0.84 -23.33 40.14
C VAL A 324 -1.79 -22.59 41.10
N LEU A 325 -2.02 -23.11 42.32
CA LEU A 325 -2.82 -22.43 43.33
C LEU A 325 -2.08 -21.20 43.86
N ASN A 326 -0.81 -21.35 44.26
CA ASN A 326 0.02 -20.25 44.74
C ASN A 326 0.15 -19.14 43.68
N ALA A 327 0.40 -19.49 42.40
CA ALA A 327 0.49 -18.52 41.32
C ALA A 327 -0.84 -17.80 41.02
N LYS A 328 -1.98 -18.46 41.24
CA LYS A 328 -3.30 -17.82 41.14
C LYS A 328 -3.55 -16.84 42.28
N ASP A 329 -3.11 -17.16 43.48
CA ASP A 329 -3.27 -16.29 44.64
C ASP A 329 -2.38 -15.04 44.51
N ILE A 330 -1.13 -15.20 44.05
CA ILE A 330 -0.24 -14.07 43.71
C ILE A 330 -0.84 -13.18 42.61
N LEU A 331 -1.56 -13.75 41.63
CA LEU A 331 -2.20 -12.96 40.57
C LEU A 331 -3.45 -12.20 41.07
N LYS A 332 -4.04 -12.60 42.21
CA LYS A 332 -5.18 -11.88 42.81
C LYS A 332 -4.73 -10.63 43.57
N ASP A 333 -3.50 -10.62 44.08
CA ASP A 333 -2.91 -9.44 44.72
C ASP A 333 -2.55 -8.41 43.65
N LYS A 334 -3.38 -7.36 43.53
CA LYS A 334 -3.33 -6.43 42.40
C LYS A 334 -2.16 -5.44 42.46
N ASP A 335 -1.64 -5.18 43.66
CA ASP A 335 -0.86 -3.98 43.96
C ASP A 335 0.66 -4.17 43.94
N ASN A 336 1.17 -5.41 43.87
CA ASN A 336 2.62 -5.70 43.99
C ASN A 336 3.32 -6.22 42.71
N MET A 337 2.68 -6.19 41.53
CA MET A 337 3.25 -6.85 40.34
C MET A 337 3.22 -5.99 39.06
N ASN A 338 4.38 -5.90 38.41
CA ASN A 338 4.58 -5.25 37.11
C ASN A 338 3.87 -6.01 35.97
N ALA A 339 3.43 -5.32 34.91
CA ALA A 339 2.74 -5.89 33.75
C ALA A 339 3.50 -7.07 33.11
N ARG A 340 4.84 -6.99 33.03
CA ARG A 340 5.70 -8.07 32.51
C ARG A 340 5.68 -9.32 33.40
N GLN A 341 5.63 -9.14 34.72
CA GLN A 341 5.55 -10.25 35.67
C GLN A 341 4.16 -10.91 35.62
N LYS A 342 3.08 -10.12 35.48
CA LYS A 342 1.71 -10.62 35.27
C LYS A 342 1.59 -11.42 33.97
N GLN A 343 2.26 -10.99 32.90
CA GLN A 343 2.29 -11.74 31.63
C GLN A 343 3.03 -13.07 31.78
N ARG A 344 4.19 -13.09 32.45
CA ARG A 344 4.96 -14.32 32.72
C ARG A 344 4.17 -15.33 33.58
N LEU A 345 3.50 -14.87 34.63
CA LEU A 345 2.64 -15.72 35.46
C LEU A 345 1.45 -16.31 34.69
N ARG A 346 0.87 -15.55 33.75
CA ARG A 346 -0.20 -16.04 32.87
C ARG A 346 0.29 -17.09 31.88
N LEU A 347 1.48 -16.91 31.31
CA LEU A 347 2.13 -17.90 30.44
C LEU A 347 2.44 -19.19 31.21
N PHE A 348 3.04 -19.05 32.40
CA PHE A 348 3.29 -20.16 33.32
C PHE A 348 2.01 -20.93 33.67
N LEU A 349 0.93 -20.23 34.03
CA LEU A 349 -0.36 -20.86 34.34
C LEU A 349 -0.97 -21.59 33.12
N ALA A 350 -0.73 -21.12 31.91
CA ALA A 350 -1.20 -21.78 30.69
C ALA A 350 -0.40 -23.06 30.40
N GLU A 351 0.93 -23.01 30.54
CA GLU A 351 1.81 -24.15 30.35
C GLU A 351 1.63 -25.23 31.43
N ALA A 352 1.54 -24.84 32.70
CA ALA A 352 1.29 -25.77 33.80
C ALA A 352 -0.06 -26.47 33.65
N LYS A 353 -1.12 -25.76 33.22
CA LYS A 353 -2.43 -26.37 32.93
C LYS A 353 -2.37 -27.33 31.74
N ARG A 354 -1.63 -26.99 30.68
CA ARG A 354 -1.42 -27.86 29.52
C ARG A 354 -0.73 -29.16 29.92
N ASN A 355 0.29 -29.08 30.77
CA ASN A 355 0.99 -30.27 31.28
C ASN A 355 0.13 -31.12 32.23
N ILE A 356 -0.66 -30.50 33.11
CA ILE A 356 -1.64 -31.23 33.94
C ILE A 356 -2.68 -31.94 33.06
N SER A 357 -3.09 -31.35 31.93
CA SER A 357 -4.01 -31.98 30.99
C SER A 357 -3.39 -33.13 30.20
N LEU A 358 -2.11 -33.02 29.81
CA LEU A 358 -1.36 -34.09 29.13
C LEU A 358 -1.16 -35.32 30.04
N VAL A 359 -1.01 -35.11 31.35
CA VAL A 359 -0.94 -36.19 32.36
C VAL A 359 -2.30 -36.86 32.59
N ASN A 360 -3.41 -36.20 32.27
CA ASN A 360 -4.77 -36.72 32.49
C ASN A 360 -5.43 -37.33 31.24
N GLY A 361 -4.86 -37.20 30.05
CA GLY A 361 -5.53 -37.59 28.83
C GLY A 361 -4.59 -37.96 27.69
N ARG A 362 -4.86 -39.11 27.08
CA ARG A 362 -4.36 -39.51 25.76
C ARG A 362 -5.01 -38.61 24.72
N THR A 363 -4.33 -37.54 24.31
CA THR A 363 -4.73 -36.72 23.16
C THR A 363 -3.92 -37.18 21.95
N THR A 364 -4.60 -37.76 20.96
CA THR A 364 -4.06 -37.97 19.62
C THR A 364 -4.04 -36.64 18.88
N ASP A 365 -2.85 -36.15 18.52
CA ASP A 365 -2.70 -35.13 17.48
C ASP A 365 -2.84 -35.78 16.09
N GLU A 366 -3.38 -35.04 15.11
CA GLU A 366 -3.75 -35.52 13.76
C GLU A 366 -2.57 -36.02 12.90
N ASP A 367 -1.32 -35.95 13.37
CA ASP A 367 -0.12 -36.31 12.60
C ASP A 367 0.66 -37.54 13.12
N GLY A 368 0.17 -38.26 14.13
CA GLY A 368 0.64 -39.63 14.43
C GLY A 368 2.13 -39.82 14.72
N VAL A 369 2.83 -38.80 15.25
CA VAL A 369 4.23 -38.94 15.71
C VAL A 369 4.26 -39.02 17.23
N ALA A 370 4.70 -40.17 17.76
CA ALA A 370 4.98 -40.33 19.18
C ALA A 370 6.26 -39.55 19.53
N VAL A 371 6.11 -38.39 20.18
CA VAL A 371 7.22 -37.64 20.75
C VAL A 371 7.50 -38.20 22.13
N ASP A 372 8.75 -38.60 22.37
CA ASP A 372 9.21 -39.19 23.63
C ASP A 372 8.90 -38.25 24.81
N ALA A 373 7.92 -38.63 25.63
CA ALA A 373 7.33 -37.76 26.64
C ALA A 373 8.30 -37.43 27.78
N SER A 374 9.34 -38.26 27.97
CA SER A 374 10.40 -38.09 28.99
C SER A 374 11.22 -36.81 28.77
N LEU A 375 11.68 -36.56 27.54
CA LEU A 375 12.57 -35.44 27.17
C LEU A 375 11.89 -34.07 27.24
N SER A 376 10.59 -33.97 26.88
CA SER A 376 9.84 -32.71 27.00
C SER A 376 9.59 -32.31 28.46
N ARG A 377 9.48 -33.29 29.38
CA ARG A 377 9.17 -33.05 30.80
C ARG A 377 10.35 -32.47 31.57
N GLN A 378 11.56 -32.98 31.34
CA GLN A 378 12.78 -32.45 31.96
C GLN A 378 13.14 -31.05 31.44
N ALA A 379 12.94 -30.80 30.14
CA ALA A 379 13.11 -29.49 29.53
C ALA A 379 12.10 -28.45 30.05
N VAL A 380 10.86 -28.87 30.35
CA VAL A 380 9.86 -28.01 30.99
C VAL A 380 10.25 -27.72 32.44
N MET A 381 10.74 -28.70 33.20
CA MET A 381 11.17 -28.48 34.59
C MET A 381 12.39 -27.56 34.69
N SER A 382 13.35 -27.66 33.76
CA SER A 382 14.46 -26.72 33.68
C SER A 382 13.99 -25.32 33.26
N HIS A 383 13.02 -25.22 32.35
CA HIS A 383 12.43 -23.94 31.96
C HIS A 383 11.66 -23.28 33.12
N LEU A 384 10.92 -24.07 33.88
CA LEU A 384 10.12 -23.65 35.03
C LEU A 384 11.01 -23.27 36.21
N GLY A 385 12.09 -24.02 36.44
CA GLY A 385 13.17 -23.68 37.38
C GLY A 385 13.88 -22.38 37.00
N ASN A 386 14.12 -22.12 35.72
CA ASN A 386 14.69 -20.86 35.24
C ASN A 386 13.73 -19.67 35.42
N ILE A 387 12.42 -19.88 35.27
CA ILE A 387 11.40 -18.85 35.52
C ILE A 387 11.29 -18.54 37.01
N LEU A 388 11.31 -19.56 37.88
CA LEU A 388 11.32 -19.40 39.34
C LEU A 388 12.62 -18.75 39.85
N LYS A 389 13.78 -19.13 39.31
CA LYS A 389 15.07 -18.49 39.60
C LYS A 389 15.08 -17.02 39.18
N GLY A 390 14.36 -16.67 38.12
CA GLY A 390 14.12 -15.28 37.71
C GLY A 390 13.10 -14.50 38.56
N MET A 391 12.42 -15.15 39.51
CA MET A 391 11.45 -14.56 40.44
C MET A 391 11.99 -14.39 41.86
N SER A 392 13.30 -14.63 42.10
CA SER A 392 13.94 -14.31 43.38
C SER A 392 13.72 -12.82 43.68
N LEU A 393 12.80 -12.57 44.60
CA LEU A 393 12.60 -11.31 45.31
C LEU A 393 13.72 -11.22 46.34
N ASP A 394 14.93 -10.99 45.85
CA ASP A 394 16.02 -10.43 46.63
C ASP A 394 17.00 -9.80 45.65
N GLY A 395 17.23 -8.50 45.84
CA GLY A 395 18.11 -7.71 45.02
C GLY A 395 19.56 -8.10 45.26
N SER A 396 20.08 -9.07 44.50
CA SER A 396 21.51 -9.21 44.22
C SER A 396 21.76 -10.28 43.17
N GLY A 397 22.54 -9.96 42.13
CA GLY A 397 23.17 -10.96 41.28
C GLY A 397 22.92 -10.79 39.78
N LYS A 398 23.84 -10.10 39.10
CA LYS A 398 24.10 -10.28 37.66
C LYS A 398 24.67 -11.68 37.42
N PRO A 399 24.34 -12.38 36.33
CA PRO A 399 25.17 -13.49 35.86
C PRO A 399 26.17 -12.99 34.82
N GLU A 400 27.45 -13.11 35.15
CA GLU A 400 28.54 -13.30 34.20
C GLU A 400 28.32 -14.63 33.44
N VAL A 401 28.59 -14.64 32.14
CA VAL A 401 28.74 -15.87 31.37
C VAL A 401 30.15 -15.90 30.81
N THR A 402 30.90 -16.85 31.33
CA THR A 402 32.21 -17.35 30.91
C THR A 402 32.14 -17.90 29.49
N ALA A 403 33.05 -17.43 28.63
CA ALA A 403 33.30 -17.98 27.31
C ALA A 403 34.47 -18.96 27.39
N GLU A 404 34.23 -20.23 27.11
CA GLU A 404 35.27 -21.20 26.76
C GLU A 404 34.64 -22.37 25.99
N ALA A 405 35.05 -22.53 24.74
CA ALA A 405 35.19 -23.78 23.96
C ALA A 405 34.87 -23.54 22.46
N ALA A 406 35.93 -23.37 21.67
CA ALA A 406 36.17 -24.06 20.39
C ALA A 406 37.29 -23.33 19.63
N ALA A 407 38.50 -23.87 19.73
CA ALA A 407 39.61 -23.61 18.82
C ALA A 407 39.90 -24.89 18.05
N GLU A 408 40.19 -24.73 16.75
CA GLU A 408 40.62 -25.65 15.68
C GLU A 408 39.69 -25.44 14.47
N GLU A 409 40.09 -25.08 13.25
CA GLU A 409 41.37 -24.92 12.54
C GLU A 409 41.08 -23.99 11.34
N GLY A 410 42.10 -23.33 10.78
CA GLY A 410 42.02 -22.81 9.41
C GLY A 410 42.72 -21.46 9.21
N ALA A 411 44.02 -21.52 8.93
CA ALA A 411 44.82 -20.40 8.47
C ALA A 411 44.35 -19.88 7.10
N ALA A 412 44.13 -18.57 7.01
CA ALA A 412 44.26 -17.80 5.78
C ALA A 412 44.62 -16.36 6.17
N GLU A 413 45.80 -15.94 5.73
CA GLU A 413 46.33 -14.58 5.83
C GLU A 413 45.41 -13.60 5.09
N GLU A 414 44.96 -12.54 5.76
CA GLU A 414 44.76 -11.24 5.13
C GLU A 414 45.36 -10.17 6.04
N GLU A 415 46.53 -9.69 5.64
CA GLU A 415 47.03 -8.39 6.06
C GLU A 415 46.09 -7.30 5.54
N GLY A 416 45.60 -6.47 6.44
CA GLY A 416 44.69 -5.37 6.12
C GLY A 416 44.23 -4.61 7.36
N THR A 417 45.17 -4.27 8.24
CA THR A 417 44.90 -3.49 9.45
C THR A 417 44.76 -2.01 9.10
N GLU A 418 43.63 -1.61 8.51
CA GLU A 418 43.18 -0.22 8.58
C GLU A 418 42.02 -0.11 9.56
N SER A 419 42.36 0.30 10.78
CA SER A 419 41.38 0.77 11.76
C SER A 419 40.72 2.04 11.23
N SER A 420 39.62 1.86 10.49
CA SER A 420 38.77 2.98 10.06
C SER A 420 38.28 3.74 11.30
N LYS A 421 38.86 4.91 11.55
CA LYS A 421 38.35 5.85 12.54
C LYS A 421 36.89 6.14 12.17
N LYS A 422 35.94 5.63 12.95
CA LYS A 422 34.52 5.97 12.80
C LYS A 422 34.38 7.48 13.06
N LEU A 423 34.32 8.25 11.97
CA LEU A 423 34.07 9.68 12.00
C LEU A 423 32.75 9.96 12.73
N SER A 424 32.70 11.02 13.52
CA SER A 424 31.47 11.47 14.17
C SER A 424 30.41 11.89 13.14
N ILE A 425 29.13 11.90 13.51
CA ILE A 425 28.03 12.28 12.59
C ILE A 425 28.25 13.65 11.96
N ALA A 426 28.79 14.61 12.72
CA ALA A 426 29.13 15.94 12.23
C ALA A 426 30.29 15.91 11.21
N GLU A 427 31.30 15.07 11.44
CA GLU A 427 32.42 14.88 10.50
C GLU A 427 31.99 14.11 9.25
N GLN A 428 31.09 13.13 9.39
CA GLN A 428 30.48 12.42 8.25
C GLN A 428 29.63 13.37 7.40
N HIS A 429 28.81 14.21 8.02
CA HIS A 429 28.04 15.23 7.32
C HIS A 429 28.96 16.25 6.63
N ALA A 430 30.01 16.71 7.32
CA ALA A 430 30.98 17.65 6.76
C ALA A 430 31.85 17.04 5.64
N ALA A 431 32.05 15.72 5.63
CA ALA A 431 32.76 14.99 4.57
C ALA A 431 31.94 14.84 3.28
N LEU A 432 30.60 14.95 3.36
CA LEU A 432 29.73 14.92 2.19
C LEU A 432 29.88 16.20 1.38
N SER A 433 29.82 16.08 0.05
CA SER A 433 29.74 17.23 -0.84
C SER A 433 28.46 18.05 -0.57
N PRO A 434 28.43 19.35 -0.90
CA PRO A 434 27.22 20.17 -0.71
C PRO A 434 25.97 19.62 -1.42
N ALA A 435 26.16 18.92 -2.55
CA ALA A 435 25.08 18.26 -3.27
C ALA A 435 24.53 17.05 -2.50
N GLU A 436 25.42 16.24 -1.90
CA GLU A 436 25.05 15.08 -1.09
C GLU A 436 24.41 15.49 0.25
N GLN A 437 24.92 16.55 0.90
CA GLN A 437 24.29 17.12 2.10
C GLN A 437 22.85 17.56 1.80
N LYS A 438 22.64 18.22 0.65
CA LYS A 438 21.30 18.61 0.20
C LYS A 438 20.40 17.40 -0.09
N ALA A 439 20.93 16.36 -0.74
CA ALA A 439 20.20 15.13 -1.00
C ALA A 439 19.84 14.39 0.30
N LEU A 440 20.76 14.30 1.25
CA LEU A 440 20.52 13.70 2.57
C LEU A 440 19.46 14.48 3.35
N ALA A 441 19.55 15.82 3.36
CA ALA A 441 18.54 16.67 4.00
C ALA A 441 17.16 16.50 3.35
N GLN A 442 17.10 16.29 2.03
CA GLN A 442 15.86 15.98 1.33
C GLN A 442 15.31 14.61 1.73
N LEU A 443 16.14 13.56 1.78
CA LEU A 443 15.72 12.22 2.19
C LEU A 443 15.21 12.20 3.63
N LEU A 444 15.91 12.85 4.57
CA LEU A 444 15.47 12.96 5.97
C LEU A 444 14.12 13.69 6.08
N ARG A 445 13.88 14.67 5.22
CA ARG A 445 12.60 15.38 5.16
C ARG A 445 11.50 14.48 4.60
N GLU A 446 11.76 13.74 3.53
CA GLU A 446 10.83 12.79 2.92
C GLU A 446 10.44 11.67 3.92
N ASP A 447 11.40 11.15 4.67
CA ASP A 447 11.16 10.16 5.74
C ASP A 447 10.33 10.75 6.88
N ALA A 448 10.59 12.01 7.27
CA ALA A 448 9.81 12.70 8.29
C ALA A 448 8.37 13.02 7.84
N GLU A 449 8.15 13.29 6.56
CA GLU A 449 6.83 13.55 5.98
C GLU A 449 5.96 12.27 5.88
N ASN A 450 6.59 11.09 5.75
CA ASN A 450 5.89 9.82 5.49
C ASN A 450 6.41 8.67 6.38
N PRO A 451 6.21 8.74 7.71
CA PRO A 451 6.67 7.70 8.62
C PRO A 451 5.93 6.37 8.40
N TYR A 452 6.59 5.27 8.79
CA TYR A 452 5.96 3.95 8.85
C TYR A 452 4.88 3.94 9.95
N ASP A 453 3.68 3.50 9.59
CA ASP A 453 2.52 3.42 10.48
C ASP A 453 1.67 2.19 10.15
N GLU A 454 1.65 1.23 11.07
CA GLU A 454 0.95 -0.03 10.91
C GLU A 454 -0.57 0.09 11.01
N THR A 455 -1.08 1.17 11.61
CA THR A 455 -2.52 1.37 11.81
C THR A 455 -3.24 1.71 10.51
N LYS A 456 -2.51 2.25 9.54
CA LYS A 456 -3.04 2.65 8.24
C LYS A 456 -3.38 1.42 7.37
N PRO A 457 -4.42 1.52 6.52
CA PRO A 457 -4.88 0.42 5.68
C PRO A 457 -4.03 0.19 4.43
N TYR A 458 -3.20 1.16 4.04
CA TYR A 458 -2.25 1.07 2.94
C TYR A 458 -0.83 0.83 3.45
N LEU A 459 0.09 0.48 2.53
CA LEU A 459 1.50 0.38 2.87
C LEU A 459 2.07 1.78 3.15
N THR A 460 2.80 1.90 4.25
CA THR A 460 3.54 3.11 4.66
C THR A 460 5.04 2.79 4.61
N PRO A 461 5.92 3.70 4.17
CA PRO A 461 5.62 4.98 3.53
C PRO A 461 4.71 4.80 2.32
N TRP A 462 3.75 5.73 2.14
CA TRP A 462 2.83 5.66 1.01
C TRP A 462 3.60 5.76 -0.32
N GLU A 463 3.41 4.76 -1.16
CA GLU A 463 3.95 4.70 -2.52
C GLU A 463 2.81 4.45 -3.52
N PRO A 464 2.88 5.03 -4.74
CA PRO A 464 1.89 4.78 -5.77
C PRO A 464 1.90 3.30 -6.18
N ARG A 465 0.73 2.82 -6.60
CA ARG A 465 0.54 1.45 -7.11
C ARG A 465 1.45 1.17 -8.30
N ASP A 466 2.03 -0.04 -8.33
CA ASP A 466 3.03 -0.50 -9.31
C ASP A 466 2.73 -0.14 -10.77
N PHE A 467 1.47 -0.27 -11.20
CA PHE A 467 1.04 -0.07 -12.58
C PHE A 467 0.04 1.09 -12.72
N MET A 468 0.18 2.15 -11.91
CA MET A 468 -0.68 3.34 -12.00
C MET A 468 -0.38 4.18 -13.25
N ALA A 469 0.90 4.33 -13.61
CA ALA A 469 1.36 5.27 -14.65
C ALA A 469 0.67 5.12 -16.02
N PRO A 470 0.46 3.91 -16.59
CA PRO A 470 -0.19 3.75 -17.90
C PRO A 470 -1.66 4.22 -17.94
N PHE A 471 -2.28 4.38 -16.78
CA PHE A 471 -3.67 4.82 -16.64
C PHE A 471 -3.79 6.24 -16.10
N ALA A 472 -2.66 6.90 -15.80
CA ALA A 472 -2.62 8.21 -15.19
C ALA A 472 -2.86 9.32 -16.22
N PHE A 473 -4.14 9.59 -16.48
CA PHE A 473 -4.57 10.74 -17.25
C PHE A 473 -5.86 11.30 -16.66
N ILE A 474 -5.95 12.64 -16.61
CA ILE A 474 -7.13 13.35 -16.13
C ILE A 474 -7.83 13.96 -17.35
N PRO A 475 -9.12 13.69 -17.54
CA PRO A 475 -9.83 14.24 -18.69
C PRO A 475 -10.11 15.74 -18.51
N ARG A 476 -10.12 16.47 -19.62
CA ARG A 476 -10.25 17.95 -19.65
C ARG A 476 -11.55 18.52 -19.10
N TYR A 477 -12.57 17.70 -18.87
CA TYR A 477 -13.84 18.13 -18.27
C TYR A 477 -13.84 18.06 -16.73
N LEU A 478 -12.77 17.54 -16.12
CA LEU A 478 -12.56 17.53 -14.68
C LEU A 478 -11.36 18.41 -14.33
N GLU A 479 -11.54 19.27 -13.34
CA GLU A 479 -10.44 19.92 -12.64
C GLU A 479 -10.23 19.18 -11.32
N VAL A 480 -8.99 18.77 -11.02
CA VAL A 480 -8.69 17.90 -9.88
C VAL A 480 -7.63 18.54 -8.99
N ASN A 481 -7.90 18.54 -7.69
CA ASN A 481 -6.93 18.88 -6.65
C ASN A 481 -6.66 17.63 -5.79
N HIS A 482 -5.47 17.06 -5.96
CA HIS A 482 -5.08 15.83 -5.26
C HIS A 482 -4.80 16.05 -3.76
N ASN A 483 -4.39 17.26 -3.35
CA ASN A 483 -4.05 17.55 -1.95
C ASN A 483 -5.25 17.35 -1.01
N ILE A 484 -6.43 17.80 -1.45
CA ILE A 484 -7.69 17.67 -0.69
C ILE A 484 -8.59 16.54 -1.20
N CYS A 485 -8.12 15.78 -2.19
CA CYS A 485 -8.89 14.73 -2.87
C CYS A 485 -10.27 15.22 -3.38
N ALA A 486 -10.31 16.42 -3.95
CA ALA A 486 -11.52 17.04 -4.50
C ALA A 486 -11.38 17.33 -5.99
N ALA A 487 -12.50 17.29 -6.71
CA ALA A 487 -12.54 17.61 -8.12
C ALA A 487 -13.85 18.35 -8.47
N VAL A 488 -13.75 19.24 -9.45
CA VAL A 488 -14.89 20.00 -9.99
C VAL A 488 -15.23 19.47 -11.37
N TYR A 489 -16.50 19.14 -11.56
CA TYR A 489 -17.04 18.75 -12.85
C TYR A 489 -17.34 20.00 -13.68
N LEU A 490 -16.39 20.42 -14.51
CA LEU A 490 -16.47 21.69 -15.23
C LEU A 490 -17.59 21.72 -16.27
N ARG A 491 -17.73 20.63 -17.03
CA ARG A 491 -18.66 20.54 -18.17
C ARG A 491 -18.94 19.10 -18.57
N HIS A 492 -19.89 18.91 -19.48
CA HIS A 492 -20.05 17.63 -20.16
C HIS A 492 -18.93 17.38 -21.17
N PRO A 493 -18.48 16.12 -21.34
CA PRO A 493 -17.47 15.80 -22.34
C PRO A 493 -17.99 16.17 -23.73
N VAL A 494 -17.14 16.78 -24.55
CA VAL A 494 -17.45 17.18 -25.92
C VAL A 494 -16.45 16.60 -26.92
N ALA A 495 -16.90 16.40 -28.17
CA ALA A 495 -16.00 16.15 -29.29
C ALA A 495 -15.42 17.48 -29.82
N ARG A 496 -14.15 17.47 -30.19
CA ARG A 496 -13.48 18.56 -30.89
C ARG A 496 -12.86 17.99 -32.17
N ARG A 497 -12.37 18.85 -33.05
CA ARG A 497 -11.61 18.39 -34.22
C ARG A 497 -10.39 17.58 -33.76
N GLY A 498 -10.23 16.36 -34.29
CA GLY A 498 -9.12 15.47 -34.02
C GLY A 498 -9.04 14.83 -32.62
N GLN A 499 -9.95 15.14 -31.70
CA GLN A 499 -9.92 14.57 -30.34
C GLN A 499 -11.31 14.50 -29.71
N THR A 500 -11.51 13.56 -28.80
CA THR A 500 -12.69 13.51 -27.93
C THR A 500 -12.30 13.50 -26.48
N GLU A 501 -13.12 14.13 -25.65
CA GLU A 501 -12.88 14.16 -24.20
C GLU A 501 -13.28 12.85 -23.50
N VAL A 502 -14.08 11.97 -24.14
CA VAL A 502 -14.45 10.66 -23.58
C VAL A 502 -13.25 9.70 -23.66
N PRO A 503 -12.66 9.27 -22.52
CA PRO A 503 -11.47 8.45 -22.58
C PRO A 503 -11.79 7.01 -22.93
N THR A 504 -11.12 6.48 -23.95
CA THR A 504 -11.41 5.16 -24.49
C THR A 504 -10.22 4.49 -25.18
N PRO A 505 -10.03 3.17 -25.01
CA PRO A 505 -8.94 2.42 -25.66
C PRO A 505 -9.31 1.85 -27.04
N PHE A 506 -10.39 2.35 -27.66
CA PHE A 506 -10.98 1.76 -28.86
C PHE A 506 -11.03 2.76 -30.01
N GLY A 507 -10.81 2.28 -31.23
CA GLY A 507 -10.86 3.10 -32.44
C GLY A 507 -12.27 3.57 -32.82
N TYR A 508 -12.34 4.57 -33.69
CA TYR A 508 -13.58 5.21 -34.14
C TYR A 508 -14.59 4.20 -34.75
N ASP A 509 -14.12 3.25 -35.57
CA ASP A 509 -14.97 2.24 -36.22
C ASP A 509 -15.76 1.38 -35.23
N GLN A 510 -15.10 0.96 -34.13
CA GLN A 510 -15.75 0.14 -33.11
C GLN A 510 -16.86 0.92 -32.42
N TYR A 511 -16.66 2.22 -32.22
CA TYR A 511 -17.67 3.10 -31.70
C TYR A 511 -18.82 3.33 -32.66
N GLN A 512 -18.54 3.50 -33.95
CA GLN A 512 -19.59 3.64 -34.96
C GLN A 512 -20.50 2.40 -34.99
N LEU A 513 -19.91 1.20 -34.92
CA LEU A 513 -20.65 -0.06 -34.82
C LEU A 513 -21.44 -0.19 -33.51
N ALA A 514 -20.85 0.22 -32.38
CA ALA A 514 -21.53 0.22 -31.09
C ALA A 514 -22.70 1.23 -31.05
N HIS A 515 -22.51 2.42 -31.60
CA HIS A 515 -23.56 3.43 -31.74
C HIS A 515 -24.74 2.89 -32.56
N ASN A 516 -24.44 2.29 -33.72
CA ASN A 516 -25.44 1.64 -34.57
C ASN A 516 -26.22 0.52 -33.87
N TRP A 517 -25.56 -0.26 -33.00
CA TRP A 517 -26.25 -1.23 -32.16
C TRP A 517 -27.27 -0.57 -31.25
N TYR A 518 -26.90 0.51 -30.56
CA TYR A 518 -27.76 1.16 -29.57
C TYR A 518 -28.89 1.99 -30.18
N LEU A 519 -28.76 2.46 -31.43
CA LEU A 519 -29.85 3.12 -32.15
C LEU A 519 -31.10 2.24 -32.28
N ARG A 520 -30.93 0.93 -32.51
CA ARG A 520 -32.04 -0.01 -32.75
C ARG A 520 -32.10 -1.17 -31.76
N ARG A 521 -31.14 -1.25 -30.83
CA ARG A 521 -30.93 -2.36 -29.88
C ARG A 521 -30.73 -3.72 -30.56
N ARG A 522 -30.19 -3.74 -31.78
CA ARG A 522 -29.92 -4.93 -32.61
C ARG A 522 -28.90 -4.60 -33.69
#